data_AF-A0A496W4H3-F1
#
_entry.id   AF-A0A496W4H3-F1
#
_cell.length_a   1.000
_cell.length_b   1.000
_cell.length_c   1.000
_cell.angle_alpha   90.00
_cell.angle_beta   90.00
_cell.angle_gamma   90.00
#
_symmetry.space_group_name_H-M   'P 1'
#
loop_
_entity.id
_entity.type
_entity.pdbx_description
1 polymer ?
#
loop_
_entity_poly.entity_id
_entity_poly.type
_entity_poly.pdbx_seq_one_letter_code
_entity_poly.pdbx_strand_id
1 'polypeptide(L)'
;MNSLSLKLGLLGLWSLLSIAINPVFASGCDALKTAAALESCQDKKVKASGPRLGMFDVPDSFMFADPSFSGGEGLQDYMEIDYTPIILQTSEEVQCVDEIEVEGTLEQMELEEGEKAWVIKVTQFKCL
;
A
#
# COMPACT_ATOMS: atom_id res chain seq x y z
N MET A 1 -4.63 -49.85 60.53
CA MET A 1 -5.80 -48.98 60.36
C MET A 1 -5.35 -47.72 59.65
N ASN A 2 -6.17 -47.30 58.70
CA ASN A 2 -5.93 -46.29 57.66
C ASN A 2 -5.65 -44.88 58.19
N SER A 3 -4.82 -44.13 57.47
CA SER A 3 -5.20 -42.88 56.75
C SER A 3 -3.90 -42.21 56.27
N LEU A 4 -3.55 -42.26 54.97
CA LEU A 4 -3.86 -41.23 53.92
C LEU A 4 -3.76 -39.79 54.46
N SER A 5 -2.98 -38.85 53.90
CA SER A 5 -2.72 -38.52 52.49
C SER A 5 -1.42 -37.68 52.40
N LEU A 6 -0.39 -38.02 51.61
CA LEU A 6 -0.13 -37.78 50.18
C LEU A 6 -0.04 -36.30 49.70
N LYS A 7 1.21 -35.82 49.68
CA LYS A 7 1.95 -35.05 48.62
C LYS A 7 1.54 -33.62 48.23
N LEU A 8 2.50 -32.72 48.49
CA LEU A 8 2.91 -31.61 47.61
C LEU A 8 3.02 -32.05 46.14
N GLY A 9 2.57 -31.19 45.23
CA GLY A 9 2.81 -31.31 43.80
C GLY A 9 2.46 -30.03 43.07
N LEU A 10 3.46 -29.16 42.91
CA LEU A 10 3.50 -28.03 42.00
C LEU A 10 3.35 -28.48 40.52
N LEU A 11 2.91 -27.54 39.67
CA LEU A 11 3.02 -27.46 38.19
C LEU A 11 1.74 -27.73 37.38
N GLY A 12 1.54 -26.87 36.37
CA GLY A 12 0.60 -27.10 35.27
C GLY A 12 -0.16 -25.83 34.87
N LEU A 13 0.53 -24.77 34.46
CA LEU A 13 0.64 -24.36 33.06
C LEU A 13 -0.70 -23.94 32.39
N TRP A 14 -0.76 -22.65 32.04
CA TRP A 14 -1.22 -22.12 30.76
C TRP A 14 -2.58 -22.59 30.24
N SER A 15 -3.60 -21.74 30.38
CA SER A 15 -4.71 -21.77 29.42
C SER A 15 -5.37 -20.41 29.29
N LEU A 16 -5.05 -19.77 28.15
CA LEU A 16 -6.01 -19.07 27.30
C LEU A 16 -6.62 -17.77 27.86
N LEU A 17 -5.78 -16.74 28.00
CA LEU A 17 -6.22 -15.43 27.49
C LEU A 17 -6.11 -15.49 25.97
N SER A 18 -7.16 -16.01 25.34
CA SER A 18 -7.44 -15.78 23.92
C SER A 18 -7.72 -14.29 23.75
N ILE A 19 -6.65 -13.49 23.66
CA ILE A 19 -6.74 -12.19 23.00
C ILE A 19 -7.14 -12.56 21.57
N ALA A 20 -8.38 -12.24 21.24
CA ALA A 20 -8.89 -12.29 19.89
C ALA A 20 -8.10 -11.27 19.06
N ILE A 21 -6.91 -11.69 18.61
CA ILE A 21 -6.23 -11.09 17.49
C ILE A 21 -7.13 -11.46 16.32
N ASN A 22 -8.07 -10.56 15.96
CA ASN A 22 -8.69 -10.65 14.66
C ASN A 22 -7.54 -10.63 13.65
N PRO A 23 -7.31 -11.71 12.88
CA PRO A 23 -6.32 -11.65 11.83
C PRO A 23 -6.84 -10.61 10.83
N VAL A 24 -6.23 -9.43 10.80
CA VAL A 24 -6.40 -8.48 9.71
C VAL A 24 -5.93 -9.24 8.48
N PHE A 25 -6.90 -9.62 7.64
CA PHE A 25 -6.72 -10.51 6.52
C PHE A 25 -5.53 -10.06 5.66
N ALA A 26 -4.55 -10.95 5.48
CA ALA A 26 -3.41 -10.80 4.59
C ALA A 26 -3.81 -10.84 3.09
N SER A 27 -5.03 -10.42 2.74
CA SER A 27 -5.57 -10.36 1.39
C SER A 27 -5.80 -8.92 0.90
N GLY A 28 -5.25 -7.91 1.59
CA GLY A 28 -5.75 -6.54 1.53
C GLY A 28 -5.22 -5.63 0.42
N CYS A 29 -4.10 -5.98 -0.23
CA CYS A 29 -3.39 -5.04 -1.12
C CYS A 29 -3.18 -5.57 -2.55
N ASP A 30 -3.50 -6.84 -2.82
CA ASP A 30 -3.42 -7.46 -4.14
C ASP A 30 -4.49 -6.95 -5.12
N ALA A 31 -5.43 -6.13 -4.64
CA ALA A 31 -6.44 -5.44 -5.44
C ALA A 31 -6.85 -4.14 -4.75
N LEU A 32 -5.99 -3.13 -4.84
CA LEU A 32 -6.24 -1.79 -4.31
C LEU A 32 -7.27 -1.07 -5.20
N LYS A 33 -8.49 -0.91 -4.66
CA LYS A 33 -9.62 -0.28 -5.38
C LYS A 33 -10.24 0.94 -4.69
N THR A 34 -9.84 1.20 -3.46
CA THR A 34 -10.47 2.23 -2.60
C THR A 34 -9.40 3.05 -1.91
N ALA A 35 -9.61 4.35 -1.80
CA ALA A 35 -8.69 5.26 -1.11
C ALA A 35 -8.51 4.90 0.38
N ALA A 36 -9.56 4.36 1.02
CA ALA A 36 -9.54 3.93 2.42
C ALA A 36 -8.50 2.84 2.74
N ALA A 37 -8.03 2.10 1.74
CA ALA A 37 -7.04 1.03 1.92
C ALA A 37 -5.59 1.52 1.81
N LEU A 38 -5.35 2.74 1.31
CA LEU A 38 -4.00 3.27 1.00
C LEU A 38 -3.08 3.23 2.22
N GLU A 39 -3.51 3.81 3.35
CA GLU A 39 -2.76 3.82 4.61
C GLU A 39 -2.41 2.39 5.09
N SER A 40 -3.36 1.46 4.97
CA SER A 40 -3.13 0.07 5.39
C SER A 40 -2.22 -0.71 4.43
N CYS A 41 -2.04 -0.21 3.21
CA CYS A 41 -1.22 -0.78 2.15
C CYS A 41 0.11 -0.08 1.95
N GLN A 42 0.43 0.93 2.77
CA GLN A 42 1.72 1.60 2.76
C GLN A 42 2.87 0.59 2.95
N ASP A 43 3.94 0.78 2.18
CA ASP A 43 5.16 -0.02 2.13
C ASP A 43 4.94 -1.49 1.73
N LYS A 44 3.80 -1.80 1.10
CA LYS A 44 3.45 -3.14 0.59
C LYS A 44 3.40 -3.15 -0.92
N LYS A 45 3.58 -4.36 -1.47
CA LYS A 45 3.25 -4.61 -2.88
C LYS A 45 1.75 -4.43 -3.06
N VAL A 46 1.37 -3.65 -4.06
CA VAL A 46 -0.01 -3.42 -4.47
C VAL A 46 -0.20 -3.79 -5.93
N LYS A 47 -1.44 -4.14 -6.26
CA LYS A 47 -1.94 -4.15 -7.62
C LYS A 47 -3.18 -3.26 -7.67
N ALA A 48 -3.16 -2.26 -8.54
CA ALA A 48 -4.21 -1.26 -8.65
C ALA A 48 -4.67 -1.14 -10.11
N SER A 49 -5.94 -0.83 -10.30
CA SER A 49 -6.51 -0.54 -11.62
C SER A 49 -7.43 0.67 -11.52
N GLY A 50 -7.41 1.52 -12.54
CA GLY A 50 -8.20 2.75 -12.56
C GLY A 50 -7.95 3.58 -13.82
N PRO A 51 -8.68 4.69 -13.99
CA PRO A 51 -8.45 5.58 -15.10
C PRO A 51 -7.06 6.23 -14.97
N ARG A 52 -6.39 6.40 -16.11
CA ARG A 52 -5.20 7.23 -16.20
C ARG A 52 -5.60 8.70 -16.07
N LEU A 53 -4.79 9.48 -15.36
CA LEU A 53 -4.97 10.92 -15.26
C LEU A 53 -3.92 11.65 -16.10
N GLY A 54 -4.30 12.78 -16.70
CA GLY A 54 -3.34 13.68 -17.33
C GLY A 54 -2.61 14.53 -16.29
N MET A 55 -1.46 15.08 -16.68
CA MET A 55 -0.68 16.00 -15.82
C MET A 55 -1.45 17.24 -15.37
N PHE A 56 -2.51 17.63 -16.10
CA PHE A 56 -3.35 18.78 -15.78
C PHE A 56 -4.55 18.43 -14.89
N ASP A 57 -4.76 17.14 -14.60
CA ASP A 57 -5.87 16.63 -13.79
C ASP A 57 -5.44 16.32 -12.34
N VAL A 58 -4.16 16.53 -12.02
CA VAL A 58 -3.56 16.30 -10.69
C VAL A 58 -3.09 17.61 -10.06
N PRO A 59 -2.90 17.68 -8.73
CA PRO A 59 -2.36 18.88 -8.08
C PRO A 59 -0.98 19.26 -8.61
N ASP A 60 -0.73 20.57 -8.80
CA ASP A 60 0.54 21.08 -9.31
C ASP A 60 1.74 20.59 -8.50
N SER A 61 1.60 20.43 -7.18
CA SER A 61 2.67 19.94 -6.30
C SER A 61 3.17 18.53 -6.64
N PHE A 62 2.39 17.73 -7.37
CA PHE A 62 2.81 16.37 -7.76
C PHE A 62 4.02 16.40 -8.71
N MET A 63 4.27 17.51 -9.41
CA MET A 63 5.46 17.68 -10.23
C MET A 63 6.77 17.55 -9.43
N PHE A 64 6.75 17.84 -8.12
CA PHE A 64 7.93 17.73 -7.26
C PHE A 64 8.31 16.29 -6.90
N ALA A 65 7.41 15.33 -7.13
CA ALA A 65 7.68 13.91 -6.95
C ALA A 65 8.27 13.24 -8.19
N ASP A 66 8.44 13.97 -9.29
CA ASP A 66 9.02 13.44 -10.51
C ASP A 66 10.52 13.15 -10.26
N PRO A 67 10.97 11.91 -10.53
CA PRO A 67 12.38 11.53 -10.37
C PRO A 67 13.36 12.46 -11.08
N SER A 68 12.97 13.05 -12.21
CA SER A 68 13.81 13.98 -12.99
C SER A 68 14.14 15.27 -12.23
N PHE A 69 13.27 15.73 -11.33
CA PHE A 69 13.53 16.90 -10.49
C PHE A 69 14.51 16.61 -9.34
N SER A 70 14.52 15.37 -8.84
CA SER A 70 15.39 14.94 -7.75
C SER A 70 16.68 14.24 -8.20
N GLY A 71 16.91 14.15 -9.52
CA GLY A 71 18.08 13.49 -10.11
C GLY A 71 18.03 11.95 -10.05
N GLY A 72 16.84 11.39 -9.84
CA GLY A 72 16.56 9.96 -9.91
C GLY A 72 16.34 9.47 -11.35
N GLU A 73 16.16 8.15 -11.49
CA GLU A 73 15.79 7.51 -12.75
C GLU A 73 14.29 7.22 -12.79
N GLY A 74 13.74 7.19 -14.00
CA GLY A 74 12.33 6.89 -14.26
C GLY A 74 11.54 8.08 -14.80
N LEU A 75 10.26 7.86 -15.02
CA LEU A 75 9.28 8.83 -15.48
C LEU A 75 8.10 8.88 -14.51
N GLN A 76 7.34 9.97 -14.60
CA GLN A 76 6.13 10.16 -13.81
C GLN A 76 4.89 10.01 -14.70
N ASP A 77 3.91 9.25 -14.21
CA ASP A 77 2.56 9.14 -14.76
C ASP A 77 1.54 9.19 -13.60
N TYR A 78 0.24 9.16 -13.89
CA TYR A 78 -0.79 9.30 -12.86
C TYR A 78 -1.99 8.39 -13.11
N MET A 79 -2.61 7.96 -12.02
CA MET A 79 -3.90 7.26 -12.05
C MET A 79 -4.82 7.77 -10.95
N GLU A 80 -6.10 7.44 -11.06
CA GLU A 80 -7.07 7.65 -10.00
C GLU A 80 -7.48 6.33 -9.33
N ILE A 81 -7.58 6.33 -8.00
CA ILE A 81 -8.22 5.27 -7.23
C ILE A 81 -9.27 5.93 -6.34
N ASP A 82 -10.56 5.69 -6.63
CA ASP A 82 -11.68 6.20 -5.81
C ASP A 82 -11.57 7.72 -5.57
N TYR A 83 -11.43 8.47 -6.67
CA TYR A 83 -11.25 9.93 -6.69
C TYR A 83 -9.97 10.45 -6.02
N THR A 84 -9.05 9.55 -5.66
CA THR A 84 -7.74 9.91 -5.11
C THR A 84 -6.68 9.79 -6.21
N PRO A 85 -6.02 10.88 -6.60
CA PRO A 85 -4.92 10.82 -7.56
C PRO A 85 -3.70 10.14 -6.91
N ILE A 86 -3.08 9.25 -7.66
CA ILE A 86 -1.91 8.47 -7.28
C ILE A 86 -0.81 8.73 -8.30
N ILE A 87 0.38 9.02 -7.82
CA ILE A 87 1.57 9.17 -8.66
C ILE A 87 2.10 7.80 -9.02
N LEU A 88 2.43 7.60 -10.29
CA LEU A 88 3.08 6.40 -10.79
C LEU A 88 4.51 6.76 -11.16
N GLN A 89 5.48 6.11 -10.52
CA GLN A 89 6.88 6.18 -10.95
C GLN A 89 7.16 4.96 -11.83
N THR A 90 7.33 5.17 -13.13
CA THR A 90 7.57 4.11 -14.13
C THR A 90 9.02 4.13 -14.59
N SER A 91 9.52 3.00 -15.11
CA SER A 91 10.86 2.93 -15.71
C SER A 91 10.91 3.39 -17.16
N GLU A 92 9.77 3.43 -17.84
CA GLU A 92 9.65 3.73 -19.26
C GLU A 92 8.39 4.55 -19.56
N GLU A 93 8.37 5.19 -20.73
CA GLU A 93 7.23 5.99 -21.18
C GLU A 93 6.09 5.06 -21.56
N VAL A 94 4.89 5.35 -21.08
CA VAL A 94 3.70 4.55 -21.37
C VAL A 94 2.63 5.40 -22.05
N GLN A 95 2.07 4.85 -23.13
CA GLN A 95 1.02 5.49 -23.92
C GLN A 95 -0.26 4.65 -23.89
N CYS A 96 -1.02 4.75 -22.79
CA CYS A 96 -2.38 4.23 -22.69
C CYS A 96 -3.38 5.39 -22.63
N VAL A 97 -4.56 5.23 -23.24
CA VAL A 97 -5.52 6.33 -23.39
C VAL A 97 -6.53 6.39 -22.24
N ASP A 98 -6.95 5.24 -21.71
CA ASP A 98 -8.13 5.15 -20.85
C ASP A 98 -7.83 4.53 -19.47
N GLU A 99 -7.93 3.20 -19.35
CA GLU A 99 -7.79 2.48 -18.08
C GLU A 99 -6.47 1.73 -18.04
N ILE A 100 -5.83 1.74 -16.86
CA ILE A 100 -4.54 1.13 -16.64
C ILE A 100 -4.55 0.24 -15.41
N GLU A 101 -3.73 -0.80 -15.44
CA GLU A 101 -3.44 -1.68 -14.31
C GLU A 101 -1.95 -1.62 -14.03
N VAL A 102 -1.60 -1.39 -12.76
CA VAL A 102 -0.21 -1.32 -12.31
C VAL A 102 0.04 -2.27 -11.15
N GLU A 103 1.23 -2.84 -11.11
CA GLU A 103 1.76 -3.53 -9.92
C GLU A 103 3.05 -2.84 -9.47
N GLY A 104 3.19 -2.64 -8.16
CA GLY A 104 4.34 -1.93 -7.61
C GLY A 104 4.33 -1.91 -6.10
N THR A 105 5.19 -1.08 -5.52
CA THR A 105 5.18 -0.80 -4.08
C THR A 105 4.50 0.54 -3.83
N LEU A 106 3.51 0.57 -2.94
CA LEU A 106 2.85 1.80 -2.52
C LEU A 106 3.65 2.48 -1.41
N GLU A 107 3.98 3.75 -1.59
CA GLU A 107 4.68 4.59 -0.63
C GLU A 107 3.95 5.92 -0.44
N GLN A 108 4.18 6.58 0.69
CA GLN A 108 3.76 7.96 0.92
C GLN A 108 5.00 8.86 0.83
N MET A 109 4.93 9.87 -0.01
CA MET A 109 5.99 10.86 -0.20
C MET A 109 5.54 12.21 0.35
N GLU A 110 6.45 12.89 1.05
CA GLU A 110 6.28 14.29 1.43
C GLU A 110 6.76 15.18 0.27
N LEU A 111 5.91 16.12 -0.12
CA LEU A 111 6.15 17.11 -1.17
C LEU A 111 6.53 18.46 -0.54
N GLU A 112 6.68 19.49 -1.37
CA GLU A 112 6.89 20.84 -0.87
C GLU A 112 5.76 21.30 0.06
N GLU A 113 6.08 22.23 0.96
CA GLU A 113 5.14 22.83 1.92
C GLU A 113 4.43 21.83 2.87
N GLY A 114 4.96 20.60 3.00
CA GLY A 114 4.43 19.56 3.89
C GLY A 114 3.22 18.81 3.32
N GLU A 115 2.93 18.99 2.03
CA GLU A 115 1.93 18.19 1.33
C GLU A 115 2.38 16.73 1.23
N LYS A 116 1.43 15.81 1.04
CA LYS A 116 1.70 14.38 0.94
C LYS A 116 1.03 13.81 -0.29
N ALA A 117 1.72 12.90 -0.95
CA ALA A 117 1.17 12.16 -2.08
C ALA A 117 1.43 10.66 -1.93
N TRP A 118 0.51 9.89 -2.49
CA TRP A 118 0.68 8.45 -2.66
C TRP A 118 1.41 8.18 -3.97
N VAL A 119 2.44 7.35 -3.88
CA VAL A 119 3.30 7.00 -5.00
C VAL A 119 3.33 5.48 -5.13
N ILE A 120 3.07 4.96 -6.32
CA ILE A 120 3.35 3.57 -6.65
C ILE A 120 4.64 3.54 -7.46
N LYS A 121 5.68 2.89 -6.91
CA LYS A 121 6.88 2.54 -7.68
C LYS A 121 6.54 1.34 -8.55
N VAL A 122 6.25 1.60 -9.82
CA VAL A 122 5.69 0.63 -10.75
C VAL A 122 6.76 -0.38 -11.19
N THR A 123 6.40 -1.65 -11.09
CA THR A 123 7.20 -2.79 -11.57
C THR A 123 6.56 -3.48 -12.77
N GLN A 124 5.24 -3.37 -12.92
CA GLN A 124 4.50 -3.85 -14.09
C GLN A 124 3.42 -2.83 -14.43
N PHE A 125 3.27 -2.55 -15.71
CA PHE A 125 2.26 -1.66 -16.26
C PHE A 125 1.50 -2.38 -17.36
N LYS A 126 0.19 -2.23 -17.39
CA LYS A 126 -0.67 -2.79 -18.45
C LYS A 126 -1.77 -1.80 -18.83
N CYS A 127 -1.94 -1.55 -20.14
CA CYS A 127 -3.17 -0.93 -20.66
C CYS A 127 -4.31 -1.97 -20.62
N LEU A 128 -5.50 -1.55 -20.20
CA LEU A 128 -6.71 -2.38 -20.20
C LEU A 128 -7.60 -2.15 -21.41
#